data_AF-A0A7K0XKH5-F1
#
_entry.id   AF-A0A7K0XKH5-F1
#
_cell.length_a   1.000
_cell.length_b   1.000
_cell.length_c   1.000
_cell.angle_alpha   90.00
_cell.angle_beta   90.00
_cell.angle_gamma   90.00
#
_symmetry.space_group_name_H-M   'P 1'
#
loop_
_entity.id
_entity.type
_entity.pdbx_description
1 polymer ?
#
loop_
_entity_poly.entity_id
_entity_poly.type
_entity_poly.pdbx_seq_one_letter_code
_entity_poly.pdbx_strand_id
1 'polypeptide(L)'
;MKKRLQVRGQAYANFLSKPTASYLLILGSTGALAGLGLVMVLSASSVTSLSESGNTFAIFLKQMLFLVAGILISFVAMRMKLAHWESLARLALPIGVVALILPIIFGQNVNGNRNWIPLGPFTLQPSEF
;
A
#
# COMPACT_ATOMS: atom_id res chain seq x y z
N MET A 1 -39.62 -19.91 -1.99
CA MET A 1 -38.28 -19.48 -2.47
C MET A 1 -38.08 -17.96 -2.42
N LYS A 2 -38.99 -17.13 -2.99
CA LYS A 2 -38.89 -15.65 -3.03
C LYS A 2 -38.71 -14.96 -1.66
N LYS A 3 -39.39 -15.43 -0.62
CA LYS A 3 -39.31 -14.87 0.75
C LYS A 3 -37.91 -14.96 1.37
N ARG A 4 -37.15 -16.04 1.09
CA ARG A 4 -35.77 -16.21 1.59
C ARG A 4 -34.77 -15.27 0.90
N LEU A 5 -34.99 -14.95 -0.38
CA LEU A 5 -34.14 -14.01 -1.12
C LEU A 5 -34.38 -12.56 -0.66
N GLN A 6 -35.63 -12.19 -0.39
CA GLN A 6 -35.98 -10.87 0.17
C GLN A 6 -35.39 -10.65 1.56
N VAL A 7 -35.44 -11.66 2.43
CA VAL A 7 -34.84 -11.60 3.78
C VAL A 7 -33.33 -11.42 3.72
N ARG A 8 -32.63 -12.09 2.79
CA ARG A 8 -31.18 -11.90 2.58
C ARG A 8 -30.87 -10.51 2.04
N GLY A 9 -31.64 -10.03 1.06
CA GLY A 9 -31.48 -8.67 0.50
C GLY A 9 -31.65 -7.56 1.54
N GLN A 10 -32.66 -7.68 2.42
CA GLN A 10 -32.85 -6.75 3.54
C GLN A 10 -31.73 -6.84 4.58
N ALA A 11 -31.21 -8.04 4.85
CA ALA A 11 -30.09 -8.22 5.76
C ALA A 11 -28.81 -7.53 5.25
N TYR A 12 -28.51 -7.64 3.94
CA TYR A 12 -27.38 -6.92 3.33
C TYR A 12 -27.60 -5.40 3.32
N ALA A 13 -28.81 -4.93 3.01
CA ALA A 13 -29.14 -3.50 3.06
C ALA A 13 -28.98 -2.92 4.47
N ASN A 14 -29.42 -3.66 5.50
CA ASN A 14 -29.27 -3.27 6.90
C ASN A 14 -27.84 -3.36 7.43
N PHE A 15 -27.00 -4.20 6.81
CA PHE A 15 -25.57 -4.25 7.12
C PHE A 15 -24.85 -3.06 6.48
N LEU A 16 -25.09 -2.79 5.19
CA LEU A 16 -24.48 -1.70 4.43
C LEU A 16 -24.86 -0.30 4.92
N SER A 17 -26.03 -0.15 5.55
CA SER A 17 -26.47 1.12 6.11
C SER A 17 -25.76 1.51 7.42
N LYS A 18 -24.98 0.60 8.03
CA LYS A 18 -24.22 0.92 9.24
C LYS A 18 -22.97 1.72 8.88
N PRO A 19 -22.65 2.81 9.61
CA PRO A 19 -21.42 3.59 9.40
C PRO A 19 -20.14 2.74 9.48
N THR A 20 -20.16 1.67 10.27
CA THR A 20 -19.04 0.73 10.43
C THR A 20 -18.87 -0.22 9.23
N ALA A 21 -19.89 -0.37 8.38
CA ALA A 21 -19.82 -1.27 7.24
C ALA A 21 -18.86 -0.75 6.18
N SER A 22 -18.89 0.56 5.87
CA SER A 22 -17.93 1.18 4.95
C SER A 22 -16.49 0.95 5.40
N TYR A 23 -16.22 1.10 6.71
CA TYR A 23 -14.91 0.85 7.29
C TYR A 23 -14.47 -0.61 7.14
N LEU A 24 -15.34 -1.57 7.47
CA LEU A 24 -15.03 -3.00 7.33
C LEU A 24 -14.86 -3.43 5.87
N LEU A 25 -15.63 -2.83 4.95
CA LEU A 25 -15.52 -3.10 3.52
C LEU A 25 -14.20 -2.61 2.93
N ILE A 26 -13.75 -1.41 3.31
CA ILE A 26 -12.45 -0.88 2.88
C ILE A 26 -11.33 -1.75 3.46
N LEU A 27 -11.36 -2.04 4.76
CA LEU A 27 -10.34 -2.88 5.40
C LEU A 27 -10.29 -4.28 4.77
N GLY A 28 -11.45 -4.88 4.52
CA GLY A 28 -11.58 -6.20 3.91
C GLY A 28 -11.10 -6.24 2.46
N SER A 29 -11.47 -5.24 1.65
CA SER A 29 -11.05 -5.18 0.24
C SER A 29 -9.55 -4.89 0.10
N THR A 30 -9.00 -3.96 0.88
CA THR A 30 -7.56 -3.68 0.92
C THR A 30 -6.78 -4.91 1.38
N GLY A 31 -7.23 -5.60 2.43
CA GLY A 31 -6.61 -6.84 2.89
C GLY A 31 -6.63 -7.95 1.84
N ALA A 32 -7.75 -8.11 1.14
CA ALA A 32 -7.87 -9.09 0.05
C ALA A 32 -6.92 -8.76 -1.12
N LEU A 33 -6.87 -7.49 -1.54
CA LEU A 33 -5.97 -7.05 -2.60
C LEU A 33 -4.49 -7.21 -2.22
N ALA A 34 -4.12 -6.89 -0.98
CA ALA A 34 -2.76 -7.09 -0.48
C ALA A 34 -2.38 -8.57 -0.44
N GLY A 35 -3.28 -9.44 0.01
CA GLY A 35 -3.08 -10.89 0.02
C GLY A 35 -2.92 -11.47 -1.39
N LEU A 36 -3.77 -11.05 -2.34
CA LEU A 36 -3.63 -11.43 -3.74
C LEU A 36 -2.30 -10.94 -4.34
N GLY A 37 -1.88 -9.72 -4.01
CA GLY A 37 -0.59 -9.18 -4.42
C GLY A 37 0.59 -10.01 -3.90
N LEU A 38 0.54 -10.48 -2.65
CA LEU A 38 1.56 -11.37 -2.10
C LEU A 38 1.62 -12.72 -2.85
N VAL A 39 0.46 -13.29 -3.16
CA VAL A 39 0.39 -14.54 -3.96
C VAL A 39 0.97 -14.33 -5.34
N MET A 40 0.69 -13.18 -5.98
CA MET A 40 1.24 -12.84 -7.30
C MET A 40 2.77 -12.69 -7.25
N VAL A 41 3.32 -12.01 -6.23
CA VAL A 41 4.77 -11.85 -6.08
C VAL A 41 5.45 -13.20 -5.86
N LEU A 42 4.87 -14.06 -5.03
CA LEU A 42 5.36 -15.42 -4.82
C LEU A 42 5.34 -16.23 -6.14
N SER A 43 4.25 -16.13 -6.90
CA SER A 43 4.12 -16.82 -8.20
C SER A 43 5.16 -16.33 -9.20
N ALA A 44 5.33 -15.01 -9.34
CA ALA A 44 6.26 -14.43 -10.31
C ALA A 44 7.73 -14.67 -9.93
N SER A 45 8.09 -14.61 -8.64
CA SER A 45 9.47 -14.86 -8.19
C SER A 45 9.83 -16.35 -8.18
N SER A 46 8.85 -17.26 -8.15
CA SER A 46 9.09 -18.70 -8.23
C SER A 46 9.70 -19.15 -9.57
N VAL A 47 9.46 -18.39 -10.66
CA VAL A 47 9.93 -18.73 -12.01
C VAL A 47 11.25 -18.05 -12.38
N THR A 48 11.49 -16.81 -11.92
CA THR A 48 12.70 -16.03 -12.26
C THR A 48 13.89 -16.25 -11.32
N SER A 49 13.70 -16.89 -10.16
CA SER A 49 14.77 -17.03 -9.15
C SER A 49 15.58 -18.33 -9.24
N LEU A 50 15.19 -19.27 -10.11
CA LEU A 50 15.95 -20.50 -10.32
C LEU A 50 17.20 -20.29 -11.21
N SER A 51 17.24 -19.20 -12.00
CA SER A 51 18.29 -18.99 -13.02
C SER A 51 19.39 -17.98 -12.67
N GLU A 52 19.22 -17.06 -11.70
CA GLU A 52 20.17 -15.94 -11.54
C GLU A 52 20.74 -15.65 -10.13
N SER A 53 20.12 -16.05 -9.00
CA SER A 53 20.56 -15.51 -7.69
C SER A 53 20.45 -16.41 -6.45
N GLY A 54 20.02 -17.67 -6.57
CA GLY A 54 20.09 -18.64 -5.47
C GLY A 54 19.26 -18.33 -4.21
N ASN A 55 18.42 -17.27 -4.21
CA ASN A 55 17.57 -16.93 -3.08
C ASN A 55 16.15 -16.49 -3.52
N THR A 56 15.32 -17.48 -3.82
CA THR A 56 13.90 -17.36 -4.24
C THR A 56 13.03 -16.51 -3.32
N PHE A 57 13.41 -16.40 -2.05
CA PHE A 57 12.62 -15.71 -1.04
C PHE A 57 12.98 -14.23 -0.88
N ALA A 58 14.05 -13.72 -1.52
CA ALA A 58 14.50 -12.35 -1.27
C ALA A 58 13.46 -11.28 -1.68
N ILE A 59 12.80 -11.45 -2.83
CA ILE A 59 11.78 -10.52 -3.32
C ILE A 59 10.48 -10.66 -2.50
N PHE A 60 10.06 -11.90 -2.23
CA PHE A 60 8.89 -12.17 -1.39
C PHE A 60 9.08 -11.62 0.03
N LEU A 61 10.24 -11.84 0.64
CA LEU A 61 10.55 -11.36 1.99
C LEU A 61 10.59 -9.83 2.05
N LYS A 62 11.13 -9.16 1.03
CA LYS A 62 11.04 -7.70 0.90
C LYS A 62 9.58 -7.24 0.83
N GLN A 63 8.76 -7.85 -0.03
CA GLN A 63 7.34 -7.50 -0.16
C GLN A 63 6.58 -7.72 1.16
N MET A 64 6.88 -8.81 1.87
CA MET A 64 6.28 -9.13 3.17
C MET A 64 6.71 -8.11 4.24
N LEU A 65 7.99 -7.72 4.28
CA LEU A 65 8.51 -6.67 5.17
C LEU A 65 7.80 -5.34 4.93
N PHE A 66 7.66 -4.92 3.67
CA PHE A 66 6.92 -3.70 3.33
C PHE A 66 5.44 -3.78 3.71
N LEU A 67 4.80 -4.93 3.52
CA LEU A 67 3.40 -5.11 3.93
C LEU A 67 3.24 -5.00 5.45
N VAL A 68 4.10 -5.67 6.22
CA VAL A 68 4.07 -5.61 7.69
C VAL A 68 4.34 -4.19 8.18
N ALA A 69 5.36 -3.52 7.63
CA ALA A 69 5.65 -2.12 7.95
C ALA A 69 4.47 -1.21 7.62
N GLY A 70 3.85 -1.39 6.46
CA GLY A 70 2.66 -0.64 6.03
C GLY A 70 1.46 -0.84 6.95
N ILE A 71 1.21 -2.07 7.42
CA ILE A 71 0.14 -2.37 8.38
C ILE A 71 0.41 -1.68 9.72
N LEU A 72 1.65 -1.72 10.22
CA LEU A 72 2.02 -1.04 11.47
C LEU A 72 1.85 0.47 11.36
N ILE A 73 2.34 1.08 10.28
CA ILE A 73 2.18 2.51 10.01
C ILE A 73 0.70 2.88 9.90
N SER A 74 -0.09 2.10 9.17
CA SER A 74 -1.54 2.30 9.02
C SER A 74 -2.27 2.21 10.36
N PHE A 75 -1.90 1.25 11.22
CA PHE A 75 -2.48 1.11 12.55
C PHE A 75 -2.20 2.32 13.44
N VAL A 76 -0.97 2.83 13.43
CA VAL A 76 -0.60 4.06 14.15
C VAL A 76 -1.35 5.27 13.57
N ALA A 77 -1.37 5.40 12.25
CA ALA A 77 -2.07 6.45 11.52
C ALA A 77 -3.56 6.54 11.89
N MET A 78 -4.24 5.39 12.02
CA MET A 78 -5.64 5.32 12.42
C MET A 78 -5.89 5.74 13.87
N ARG A 79 -4.87 5.68 14.73
CA ARG A 79 -4.95 6.10 16.15
C ARG A 79 -4.65 7.59 16.34
N MET A 80 -4.11 8.26 15.32
CA MET A 80 -3.78 9.68 15.38
C MET A 80 -5.03 10.56 15.27
N LYS A 81 -5.10 11.62 16.08
CA LYS A 81 -6.17 12.62 16.01
C LYS A 81 -6.03 13.47 14.76
N LEU A 82 -7.16 13.93 14.21
CA LEU A 82 -7.20 14.76 13.00
C LEU A 82 -6.30 16.01 13.08
N ALA A 83 -6.21 16.67 14.23
CA ALA A 83 -5.34 17.84 14.42
C ALA A 83 -3.85 17.56 14.15
N HIS A 84 -3.37 16.33 14.41
CA HIS A 84 -1.99 15.95 14.08
C HIS A 84 -1.80 15.79 12.58
N TRP A 85 -2.82 15.26 11.88
CA TRP A 85 -2.81 15.16 10.43
C TRP A 85 -2.80 16.55 9.77
N GLU A 86 -3.57 17.50 10.29
CA GLU A 86 -3.57 18.88 9.77
C GLU A 86 -2.21 19.57 9.96
N SER A 87 -1.59 19.42 11.13
CA SER A 87 -0.24 19.96 11.37
C SER A 87 0.81 19.28 10.50
N LEU A 88 0.71 17.95 10.33
CA LEU A 88 1.63 17.19 9.50
C LEU A 88 1.48 17.57 8.03
N ALA A 89 0.25 17.71 7.53
CA ALA A 89 -0.03 18.11 6.15
C ALA A 89 0.53 19.50 5.83
N ARG A 90 0.41 20.45 6.77
CA ARG A 90 0.96 21.81 6.60
C ARG A 90 2.47 21.81 6.40
N LEU A 91 3.19 20.87 7.01
CA LEU A 91 4.63 20.71 6.85
C LEU A 91 4.99 19.79 5.67
N ALA A 92 4.25 18.71 5.48
CA ALA A 92 4.50 17.70 4.46
C ALA A 92 4.30 18.24 3.05
N LEU A 93 3.28 19.07 2.81
CA LEU A 93 3.01 19.65 1.49
C LEU A 93 4.18 20.46 0.91
N PRO A 94 4.72 21.49 1.60
CA PRO A 94 5.85 22.23 1.06
C PRO A 94 7.11 21.37 0.94
N ILE A 95 7.31 20.42 1.87
CA ILE A 95 8.43 19.47 1.79
C ILE A 95 8.30 18.59 0.54
N GLY A 96 7.11 18.06 0.25
CA GLY A 96 6.84 17.24 -0.92
C GLY A 96 7.10 18.00 -2.22
N VAL A 97 6.63 19.26 -2.30
CA VAL A 97 6.90 20.12 -3.46
C VAL A 97 8.39 20.33 -3.68
N VAL A 98 9.16 20.58 -2.62
CA VAL A 98 10.63 20.70 -2.72
C VAL A 98 11.26 19.35 -3.09
N ALA A 99 10.76 18.25 -2.53
CA ALA A 99 11.24 16.91 -2.81
C ALA A 99 11.07 16.51 -4.28
N LEU A 100 10.06 17.04 -4.99
CA LEU A 100 9.89 16.83 -6.44
C LEU A 100 11.02 17.40 -7.29
N ILE A 101 11.80 18.35 -6.75
CA ILE A 101 12.94 18.96 -7.45
C ILE A 101 14.21 18.12 -7.27
N LEU A 102 14.33 17.36 -6.17
CA LEU A 102 15.52 16.57 -5.85
C LEU A 102 15.93 15.55 -6.95
N PRO A 103 15.01 14.83 -7.62
CA PRO A 103 15.36 13.88 -8.67
C PRO A 103 16.09 14.50 -9.87
N ILE A 104 15.96 15.80 -10.11
CA ILE A 104 16.68 16.49 -11.19
C ILE A 104 18.20 16.40 -10.98
N ILE A 105 18.63 16.46 -9.71
CA ILE A 105 20.05 16.47 -9.33
C ILE A 105 20.50 15.06 -8.95
N PHE A 106 19.74 14.37 -8.10
CA PHE A 106 20.11 13.09 -7.48
C PHE A 106 19.37 11.87 -8.03
N GLY A 107 18.46 12.06 -8.98
CA GLY A 107 17.67 10.96 -9.53
C GLY A 107 18.51 10.04 -10.39
N GLN A 108 18.31 8.73 -10.24
CA GLN A 108 18.82 7.69 -11.12
C GLN A 108 17.88 7.52 -12.31
N ASN A 109 18.44 7.30 -13.51
CA ASN A 109 17.64 6.95 -14.68
C ASN A 109 17.31 5.45 -14.63
N VAL A 110 16.04 5.13 -14.48
CA VAL A 110 15.49 3.77 -14.52
C VAL A 110 14.47 3.72 -15.65
N ASN A 111 14.72 2.88 -16.67
CA ASN A 111 13.84 2.72 -17.84
C ASN A 111 13.49 4.04 -18.56
N GLY A 112 14.44 5.00 -18.62
CA GLY A 112 14.25 6.30 -19.26
C GLY A 112 13.65 7.38 -18.34
N ASN A 113 13.28 7.03 -17.11
CA ASN A 113 12.69 7.96 -16.14
C ASN A 113 13.66 8.29 -14.99
N ARG A 114 13.82 9.58 -14.66
CA ARG A 114 14.77 10.08 -13.65
C ARG A 114 14.06 10.59 -12.38
N ASN A 115 13.14 9.80 -11.85
CA ASN A 115 12.36 10.17 -10.65
C ASN A 115 12.74 9.38 -9.39
N TRP A 116 13.69 8.46 -9.49
CA TRP A 116 14.06 7.55 -8.40
C TRP A 116 15.32 8.04 -7.71
N ILE A 117 15.27 8.27 -6.40
CA ILE A 117 16.44 8.65 -5.60
C ILE A 117 16.96 7.40 -4.88
N PRO A 118 18.15 6.88 -5.22
CA PRO A 118 18.72 5.73 -4.54
C PRO A 118 19.22 6.11 -3.14
N LEU A 119 18.66 5.47 -2.11
CA LEU A 119 19.07 5.56 -0.71
C LEU A 119 19.62 4.20 -0.27
N GLY A 120 20.80 3.85 -0.79
CA GLY A 120 21.46 2.56 -0.52
C GLY A 120 20.62 1.38 -1.02
N PRO A 121 20.11 0.49 -0.14
CA PRO A 121 19.31 -0.67 -0.53
C PRO A 121 17.84 -0.33 -0.90
N PHE A 122 17.41 0.92 -0.68
CA PHE A 122 16.06 1.39 -0.97
C PHE A 122 16.09 2.46 -2.05
N THR A 123 15.00 2.57 -2.81
CA THR A 123 14.79 3.66 -3.76
C THR A 123 13.57 4.44 -3.31
N LEU A 124 13.72 5.75 -3.20
CA LEU A 124 12.65 6.65 -2.79
C LEU A 124 12.12 7.40 -4.01
N GLN A 125 10.80 7.44 -4.15
CA GLN A 125 10.13 8.20 -5.20
C GLN A 125 9.43 9.42 -4.55
N PRO A 126 9.96 10.64 -4.75
CA PRO A 126 9.39 11.83 -4.09
C PRO A 126 7.93 12.11 -4.40
N SER A 127 7.39 11.60 -5.52
CA SER A 127 5.98 11.78 -5.87
C SER A 127 5.01 10.90 -5.07
N GLU A 128 5.52 10.01 -4.21
CA GLU A 128 4.68 9.20 -3.31
C GLU A 128 4.36 9.90 -1.98
N PHE A 129 4.92 11.10 -1.75
CA PHE A 129 4.75 11.91 -0.53
C PHE A 129 3.96 13.19 -0.82
#